data_AF-A0A9P6DQC2-F1
#
_entry.id   AF-A0A9P6DQC2-F1
#
_cell.length_a   1.000
_cell.length_b   1.000
_cell.length_c   1.000
_cell.angle_alpha   90.00
_cell.angle_beta   90.00
_cell.angle_gamma   90.00
#
_symmetry.space_group_name_H-M   'P 1'
#
loop_
_entity.id
_entity.type
_entity.pdbx_description
1 polymer ?
#
loop_
_entity_poly.entity_id
_entity_poly.type
_entity_poly.pdbx_seq_one_letter_code
_entity_poly.pdbx_strand_id
1 'polypeptide(L)'
;MAPTRQPVLGSAAIEMPTPQRVRVTESTCLQLSLFKDIMKEYRKLDDAITMRLNRNNAQWRDKDRLGGRLSFSQDDACEHFWKELVANWKGRAAVIDYCVKVADRVVEGKKKAFEGQEASLDAERKFRSGVFGDEVKRNQIRQEITVEAIVRRRSLEAFTSRCKHFEPPRTDVEARKWWDAAIVGLHVE
;
A
#
# COMPACT_ATOMS: atom_id res chain seq x y z
N MET A 1 -30.61 -19.40 25.43
CA MET A 1 -29.19 -19.82 25.30
C MET A 1 -28.68 -19.31 23.96
N ALA A 2 -27.79 -18.32 23.95
CA ALA A 2 -27.15 -17.85 22.72
C ALA A 2 -25.97 -18.79 22.37
N PRO A 3 -25.76 -19.16 21.10
CA PRO A 3 -24.66 -20.04 20.73
C PRO A 3 -23.35 -19.26 20.85
N THR A 4 -22.44 -19.79 21.67
CA THR A 4 -21.06 -19.31 21.80
C THR A 4 -20.34 -19.56 20.48
N ARG A 5 -20.02 -18.49 19.74
CA ARG A 5 -19.16 -18.58 18.55
C ARG A 5 -17.80 -19.10 19.00
N GLN A 6 -17.45 -20.31 18.59
CA GLN A 6 -16.11 -20.85 18.80
C GLN A 6 -15.10 -19.94 18.08
N PRO A 7 -13.96 -19.63 18.71
CA PRO A 7 -12.91 -18.86 18.03
C PRO A 7 -12.44 -19.67 16.82
N VAL A 8 -12.38 -19.02 15.66
CA VAL A 8 -11.81 -19.62 14.46
C VAL A 8 -10.33 -19.83 14.76
N LEU A 9 -9.87 -21.08 14.72
CA LEU A 9 -8.47 -21.47 14.96
C LEU A 9 -7.82 -21.89 13.65
N GLY A 10 -6.49 -21.80 13.58
CA GLY A 10 -5.71 -22.23 12.42
C GLY A 10 -5.74 -21.23 11.25
N SER A 11 -5.54 -21.73 10.02
CA SER A 11 -5.37 -20.91 8.81
C SER A 11 -6.56 -19.96 8.55
N ALA A 12 -7.77 -20.36 8.91
CA ALA A 12 -8.98 -19.54 8.76
C ALA A 12 -9.00 -18.32 9.70
N ALA A 13 -8.27 -18.35 10.82
CA ALA A 13 -8.16 -17.22 11.75
C ALA A 13 -7.33 -16.05 11.19
N ILE A 14 -6.49 -16.34 10.19
CA ILE A 14 -5.58 -15.39 9.52
C ILE A 14 -5.99 -15.23 8.05
N GLU A 15 -7.27 -15.44 7.71
CA GLU A 15 -7.81 -14.80 6.51
C GLU A 15 -7.94 -13.32 6.81
N MET A 16 -6.84 -12.59 6.64
CA MET A 16 -6.96 -11.16 6.47
C MET A 16 -7.78 -10.97 5.19
N PRO A 17 -8.94 -10.30 5.26
CA PRO A 17 -9.72 -10.00 4.08
C PRO A 17 -8.80 -9.39 3.04
N THR A 18 -8.96 -9.75 1.76
CA THR A 18 -8.44 -8.92 0.66
C THR A 18 -8.69 -7.47 1.02
N PRO A 19 -7.68 -6.57 0.96
CA PRO A 19 -7.84 -5.20 1.41
C PRO A 19 -9.14 -4.67 0.82
N GLN A 20 -10.13 -4.40 1.67
CA GLN A 20 -11.34 -3.75 1.21
C GLN A 20 -10.86 -2.50 0.50
N ARG A 21 -11.26 -2.29 -0.76
CA ARG A 21 -10.90 -1.07 -1.50
C ARG A 21 -11.44 0.11 -0.71
N VAL A 22 -10.60 0.67 0.16
CA VAL A 22 -10.95 1.79 1.02
C VAL A 22 -11.22 2.94 0.07
N ARG A 23 -12.44 3.46 0.09
CA ARG A 23 -12.80 4.64 -0.70
C ARG A 23 -12.08 5.83 -0.07
N VAL A 24 -10.99 6.26 -0.68
CA VAL A 24 -10.24 7.43 -0.25
C VAL A 24 -10.92 8.68 -0.81
N THR A 25 -11.31 9.58 0.08
CA THR A 25 -11.91 10.88 -0.27
C THR A 25 -10.90 11.99 0.02
N GLU A 26 -11.19 13.22 -0.41
CA GLU A 26 -10.38 14.38 -0.02
C GLU A 26 -10.28 14.55 1.50
N SER A 27 -11.37 14.35 2.23
CA SER A 27 -11.36 14.41 3.70
C SER A 27 -10.41 13.38 4.32
N THR A 28 -10.25 12.19 3.71
CA THR A 28 -9.28 11.19 4.13
C THR A 28 -7.85 11.72 4.10
N CYS A 29 -7.48 12.44 3.05
CA CYS A 29 -6.12 12.98 2.87
C CYS A 29 -5.85 14.17 3.78
N LEU A 30 -6.85 15.01 4.03
CA LEU A 30 -6.72 16.20 4.90
C LEU A 30 -6.71 15.83 6.39
N GLN A 31 -7.30 14.70 6.76
CA GLN A 31 -7.21 14.10 8.09
C GLN A 31 -5.98 13.18 8.18
N LEU A 32 -4.84 13.77 8.56
CA LEU A 32 -3.55 13.07 8.60
C LEU A 32 -3.56 11.77 9.44
N SER A 33 -4.33 11.71 10.53
CA SER A 33 -4.49 10.50 11.34
C SER A 33 -5.12 9.36 10.53
N LEU A 34 -6.23 9.64 9.85
CA LEU A 34 -6.95 8.67 9.04
C LEU A 34 -6.09 8.19 7.86
N PHE A 35 -5.40 9.09 7.17
CA PHE A 35 -4.43 8.72 6.14
C PHE A 35 -3.34 7.78 6.68
N LYS A 36 -2.74 8.11 7.83
CA LYS A 36 -1.72 7.25 8.47
C LYS A 36 -2.27 5.89 8.87
N ASP A 37 -3.52 5.82 9.32
CA ASP A 37 -4.14 4.54 9.68
C ASP A 37 -4.37 3.67 8.45
N ILE A 38 -4.80 4.23 7.32
CA ILE A 38 -4.88 3.50 6.04
C ILE A 38 -3.49 3.00 5.62
N MET A 39 -2.45 3.82 5.72
CA MET A 39 -1.08 3.39 5.41
C MET A 39 -0.60 2.26 6.32
N LYS A 40 -0.96 2.28 7.62
CA LYS A 40 -0.65 1.17 8.54
C LYS A 40 -1.37 -0.12 8.14
N GLU A 41 -2.65 -0.07 7.77
CA GLU A 41 -3.39 -1.27 7.34
C GLU A 41 -2.76 -1.89 6.09
N TYR A 42 -2.33 -1.07 5.12
CA TYR A 42 -1.57 -1.57 3.98
C TYR A 42 -0.24 -2.19 4.39
N ARG A 43 0.52 -1.58 5.32
CA ARG A 43 1.82 -2.12 5.77
C ARG A 43 1.68 -3.42 6.55
N LYS A 44 0.58 -3.64 7.28
CA LYS A 44 0.30 -4.94 7.93
C LYS A 44 0.26 -6.09 6.92
N LEU A 45 -0.21 -5.83 5.70
CA LEU A 45 -0.22 -6.84 4.63
C LEU A 45 1.19 -7.20 4.16
N ASP A 46 2.11 -6.23 4.19
CA ASP A 46 3.52 -6.42 3.87
C ASP A 46 4.28 -7.09 5.02
N ASP A 47 4.05 -6.67 6.27
CA ASP A 47 4.65 -7.29 7.47
C ASP A 47 4.30 -8.79 7.57
N ALA A 48 3.11 -9.16 7.08
CA ALA A 48 2.64 -10.54 7.01
C ALA A 48 3.08 -11.31 5.75
N ILE A 49 3.94 -10.76 4.87
CA ILE A 49 4.33 -11.40 3.60
C ILE A 49 4.87 -12.81 3.82
N THR A 50 5.84 -12.99 4.72
CA THR A 50 6.45 -14.30 4.96
C THR A 50 5.40 -15.33 5.38
N MET A 51 4.48 -14.95 6.28
CA MET A 51 3.40 -15.82 6.74
C MET A 51 2.42 -16.15 5.63
N ARG A 52 1.97 -15.15 4.86
CA ARG A 52 1.04 -15.34 3.74
C ARG A 52 1.66 -16.16 2.62
N LEU A 53 2.95 -15.97 2.33
CA LEU A 53 3.69 -16.72 1.32
C LEU A 53 3.86 -18.19 1.72
N ASN A 54 4.22 -18.45 2.97
CA ASN A 54 4.27 -19.81 3.52
C ASN A 54 2.89 -20.50 3.44
N ARG A 55 1.82 -19.78 3.78
CA ARG A 55 0.45 -20.28 3.68
C ARG A 55 0.05 -20.58 2.23
N ASN A 56 0.31 -19.65 1.31
CA ASN A 56 0.05 -19.83 -0.12
C ASN A 56 0.77 -21.11 -0.61
N ASN A 57 2.07 -21.25 -0.33
CA ASN A 57 2.83 -22.44 -0.71
C ASN A 57 2.24 -23.73 -0.12
N ALA A 58 1.77 -23.72 1.12
CA ALA A 58 1.11 -24.87 1.73
C ALA A 58 -0.21 -25.23 1.03
N GLN A 59 -1.02 -24.23 0.65
CA GLN A 59 -2.27 -24.43 -0.08
C GLN A 59 -2.03 -25.02 -1.47
N TRP A 60 -1.02 -24.53 -2.20
CA TRP A 60 -0.65 -25.06 -3.51
C TRP A 60 -0.13 -26.50 -3.43
N ARG A 61 0.66 -26.83 -2.39
CA ARG A 61 1.10 -28.21 -2.14
C ARG A 61 -0.07 -29.16 -1.84
N ASP A 62 -1.08 -28.72 -1.08
CA ASP A 62 -2.24 -29.56 -0.79
C ASP A 62 -3.12 -29.75 -2.04
N LYS A 63 -3.26 -28.70 -2.88
CA LYS A 63 -3.91 -28.81 -4.20
C LYS A 63 -3.20 -29.81 -5.10
N ASP A 64 -1.87 -29.80 -5.14
CA ASP A 64 -1.08 -30.76 -5.92
C ASP A 64 -1.32 -32.20 -5.46
N ARG A 65 -1.34 -32.42 -4.13
CA ARG A 65 -1.65 -33.73 -3.52
C ARG A 65 -3.05 -34.24 -3.87
N LEU A 66 -4.04 -33.36 -3.94
CA LEU A 66 -5.44 -33.69 -4.29
C LEU A 66 -5.66 -33.75 -5.81
N GLY A 67 -4.78 -33.14 -6.59
CA GLY A 67 -4.96 -32.82 -8.01
C GLY A 67 -4.77 -33.98 -8.99
N GLY A 68 -4.23 -35.12 -8.56
CA GLY A 68 -4.15 -36.38 -9.30
C GLY A 68 -3.31 -36.37 -10.60
N ARG A 69 -3.64 -35.52 -11.57
CA ARG A 69 -3.02 -35.38 -12.92
C ARG A 69 -2.55 -33.96 -13.28
N LEU A 70 -3.03 -32.93 -12.60
CA LEU A 70 -2.54 -31.55 -12.77
C LEU A 70 -1.48 -31.29 -11.70
N SER A 71 -0.22 -31.30 -12.11
CA SER A 71 0.87 -30.90 -11.22
C SER A 71 0.95 -29.39 -11.19
N PHE A 72 0.82 -28.81 -9.99
CA PHE A 72 1.03 -27.38 -9.80
C PHE A 72 2.45 -27.15 -9.30
N SER A 73 3.18 -26.31 -10.01
CA SER A 73 4.56 -26.00 -9.68
C SER A 73 4.66 -25.01 -8.52
N GLN A 74 5.83 -24.96 -7.89
CA GLN A 74 6.15 -23.88 -6.94
C GLN A 74 6.11 -22.50 -7.63
N ASP A 75 6.36 -22.45 -8.94
CA ASP A 75 6.33 -21.22 -9.73
C ASP A 75 4.91 -20.68 -9.88
N ASP A 76 3.90 -21.55 -10.01
CA ASP A 76 2.48 -21.15 -10.03
C ASP A 76 2.06 -20.49 -8.71
N ALA A 77 2.55 -21.03 -7.59
CA ALA A 77 2.31 -20.47 -6.26
C ALA A 77 2.96 -19.08 -6.12
N CYS A 78 4.20 -18.93 -6.58
CA CYS A 78 4.93 -17.67 -6.58
C CYS A 78 4.26 -16.64 -7.51
N GLU A 79 3.80 -17.04 -8.70
CA GLU A 79 3.10 -16.16 -9.63
C GLU A 79 1.76 -15.66 -9.06
N HIS A 80 1.00 -16.55 -8.43
CA HIS A 80 -0.25 -16.18 -7.77
C HIS A 80 -0.02 -15.13 -6.68
N PHE A 81 0.95 -15.38 -5.80
CA PHE A 81 1.28 -14.44 -4.73
C PHE A 81 1.86 -13.13 -5.27
N TRP A 82 2.65 -13.18 -6.33
CA TRP A 82 3.20 -12.01 -7.00
C TRP A 82 2.09 -11.06 -7.50
N LYS A 83 1.04 -11.61 -8.11
CA LYS A 83 -0.13 -10.83 -8.54
C LYS A 83 -0.81 -10.13 -7.37
N GLU A 84 -0.98 -10.81 -6.23
CA GLU A 84 -1.53 -10.20 -5.01
C GLU A 84 -0.62 -9.09 -4.47
N LEU A 85 0.70 -9.32 -4.46
CA LEU A 85 1.68 -8.38 -3.95
C LEU A 85 1.70 -7.09 -4.77
N VAL A 86 1.75 -7.20 -6.09
CA VAL A 86 1.70 -6.05 -7.01
C VAL A 86 0.38 -5.31 -6.90
N ALA A 87 -0.75 -6.01 -6.77
CA ALA A 87 -2.04 -5.38 -6.58
C ALA A 87 -2.09 -4.54 -5.29
N ASN A 88 -1.47 -5.03 -4.21
CA ASN A 88 -1.35 -4.30 -2.94
C ASN A 88 -0.48 -3.03 -3.10
N TRP A 89 0.67 -3.14 -3.76
CA TRP A 89 1.55 -2.01 -4.04
C TRP A 89 0.87 -0.94 -4.89
N LYS A 90 0.18 -1.34 -5.96
CA LYS A 90 -0.63 -0.44 -6.80
C LYS A 90 -1.70 0.28 -5.97
N GLY A 91 -2.41 -0.46 -5.12
CA GLY A 91 -3.44 0.10 -4.25
C GLY A 91 -2.87 1.17 -3.31
N ARG A 92 -1.74 0.88 -2.65
CA ARG A 92 -1.11 1.83 -1.73
C ARG A 92 -0.54 3.06 -2.46
N ALA A 93 0.15 2.88 -3.58
CA ALA A 93 0.68 3.99 -4.37
C ALA A 93 -0.44 4.93 -4.84
N ALA A 94 -1.54 4.38 -5.37
CA ALA A 94 -2.68 5.18 -5.80
C ALA A 94 -3.25 6.08 -4.68
N VAL A 95 -3.27 5.58 -3.43
CA VAL A 95 -3.70 6.36 -2.27
C VAL A 95 -2.71 7.48 -1.95
N ILE A 96 -1.41 7.17 -1.95
CA ILE A 96 -0.35 8.16 -1.71
C ILE A 96 -0.43 9.27 -2.76
N ASP A 97 -0.46 8.92 -4.05
CA ASP A 97 -0.45 9.88 -5.15
C ASP A 97 -1.69 10.78 -5.15
N TYR A 98 -2.86 10.19 -4.88
CA TYR A 98 -4.10 10.95 -4.71
C TYR A 98 -3.98 11.94 -3.55
N CYS A 99 -3.50 11.51 -2.38
CA CYS A 99 -3.37 12.38 -1.23
C CYS A 99 -2.28 13.46 -1.39
N VAL A 100 -1.18 13.17 -2.10
CA VAL A 100 -0.18 14.18 -2.47
C VAL A 100 -0.82 15.27 -3.33
N LYS A 101 -1.57 14.88 -4.37
CA LYS A 101 -2.28 15.84 -5.26
C LYS A 101 -3.28 16.70 -4.48
N VAL A 102 -4.05 16.10 -3.56
CA VAL A 102 -4.99 16.83 -2.70
C VAL A 102 -4.25 17.83 -1.79
N ALA A 103 -3.18 17.39 -1.12
CA ALA A 103 -2.42 18.24 -0.21
C ALA A 103 -1.74 19.40 -0.95
N ASP A 104 -1.20 19.14 -2.14
CA ASP A 104 -0.62 20.17 -3.01
C ASP A 104 -1.68 21.21 -3.40
N ARG A 105 -2.85 20.76 -3.85
CA ARG A 105 -3.95 21.66 -4.24
C ARG A 105 -4.40 22.56 -3.08
N VAL A 106 -4.48 22.04 -1.85
CA VAL A 106 -4.90 22.84 -0.69
C VAL A 106 -3.87 23.91 -0.34
N VAL A 107 -2.58 23.56 -0.32
CA VAL A 107 -1.51 24.52 -0.02
C VAL A 107 -1.45 25.61 -1.10
N GLU A 108 -1.44 25.22 -2.38
CA GLU A 108 -1.37 26.17 -3.49
C GLU A 108 -2.64 27.03 -3.59
N GLY A 109 -3.81 26.45 -3.34
CA GLY A 109 -5.08 27.19 -3.31
C GLY A 109 -5.11 28.25 -2.22
N LYS A 110 -4.58 27.95 -1.02
CA LYS A 110 -4.48 28.93 0.06
C LYS A 110 -3.49 30.05 -0.25
N LYS A 111 -2.32 29.71 -0.81
CA LYS A 111 -1.32 30.71 -1.23
C LYS A 111 -1.89 31.70 -2.23
N LYS A 112 -2.51 31.19 -3.31
CA LYS A 112 -3.15 32.02 -4.34
C LYS A 112 -4.30 32.87 -3.84
N ALA A 113 -5.08 32.39 -2.86
CA ALA A 113 -6.20 33.15 -2.30
C ALA A 113 -5.76 34.36 -1.46
N PHE A 114 -4.52 34.35 -0.94
CA PHE A 114 -3.96 35.43 -0.13
C PHE A 114 -3.05 36.36 -0.93
N GLU A 115 -2.50 35.88 -2.06
CA GLU A 115 -1.79 36.73 -3.02
C GLU A 115 -2.74 37.81 -3.57
N GLY A 116 -2.47 39.08 -3.25
CA GLY A 116 -3.23 40.24 -3.72
C GLY A 116 -4.32 40.74 -2.78
N GLN A 117 -4.45 40.19 -1.56
CA GLN A 117 -5.29 40.78 -0.52
C GLN A 117 -4.48 41.71 0.39
N GLU A 118 -4.88 42.98 0.51
CA GLU A 118 -4.47 43.80 1.66
C GLU A 118 -5.17 43.25 2.91
N ALA A 119 -4.42 42.50 3.71
CA ALA A 119 -4.90 41.93 4.96
C ALA A 119 -4.35 42.72 6.15
N SER A 120 -5.11 42.78 7.25
CA SER A 120 -4.57 43.27 8.52
C SER A 120 -3.44 42.36 9.02
N LEU A 121 -2.54 42.89 9.85
CA LEU A 121 -1.43 42.12 10.45
C LEU A 121 -1.92 40.86 11.18
N ASP A 122 -3.09 40.92 11.83
CA ASP A 122 -3.70 39.77 12.51
C ASP A 122 -4.22 38.71 11.53
N ALA A 123 -4.81 39.15 10.41
CA ALA A 123 -5.27 38.25 9.35
C ALA A 123 -4.08 37.56 8.66
N GLU A 124 -3.00 38.31 8.41
CA GLU A 124 -1.76 37.77 7.85
C GLU A 124 -1.11 36.74 8.78
N ARG A 125 -1.03 37.02 10.09
CA ARG A 125 -0.50 36.07 11.07
C ARG A 125 -1.30 34.76 11.08
N LYS A 126 -2.62 34.84 11.11
CA LYS A 126 -3.51 33.67 11.08
C LYS A 126 -3.36 32.88 9.79
N PHE A 127 -3.28 33.58 8.66
CA PHE A 127 -3.04 32.97 7.36
C PHE A 127 -1.72 32.18 7.33
N ARG A 128 -0.61 32.82 7.72
CA ARG A 128 0.72 32.19 7.75
C ARG A 128 0.75 30.94 8.65
N SER A 129 0.12 31.02 9.82
CA SER A 129 0.00 29.87 10.73
C SER A 129 -0.79 28.71 10.09
N GLY A 130 -1.91 29.02 9.44
CA GLY A 130 -2.73 28.02 8.74
C GLY A 130 -1.99 27.36 7.57
N VAL A 131 -1.30 28.15 6.74
CA VAL A 131 -0.50 27.63 5.61
C VAL A 131 0.64 26.75 6.11
N PHE A 132 1.36 27.18 7.15
CA PHE A 132 2.44 26.38 7.74
C PHE A 132 1.93 25.02 8.23
N GLY A 133 0.77 24.99 8.90
CA GLY A 133 0.14 23.74 9.35
C GLY A 133 -0.18 22.78 8.20
N ASP A 134 -0.62 23.29 7.06
CA ASP A 134 -0.91 22.46 5.89
C ASP A 134 0.33 22.06 5.10
N GLU A 135 1.37 22.90 5.07
CA GLU A 135 2.68 22.54 4.52
C GLU A 135 3.32 21.38 5.28
N VAL A 136 3.22 21.38 6.61
CA VAL A 136 3.70 20.25 7.43
C VAL A 136 2.96 18.96 7.09
N LYS A 137 1.63 19.00 6.94
CA LYS A 137 0.84 17.82 6.53
C LYS A 137 1.23 17.34 5.12
N ARG A 138 1.33 18.27 4.17
CA ARG A 138 1.78 17.99 2.79
C ARG A 138 3.13 17.30 2.78
N ASN A 139 4.09 17.82 3.54
CA ASN A 139 5.43 17.23 3.62
C ASN A 139 5.39 15.81 4.21
N GLN A 140 4.59 15.57 5.25
CA GLN A 140 4.41 14.22 5.80
C GLN A 140 3.79 13.25 4.78
N ILE A 141 2.77 13.69 4.04
CA ILE A 141 2.14 12.86 2.99
C ILE A 141 3.14 12.59 1.85
N ARG A 142 3.93 13.58 1.44
CA ARG A 142 4.97 13.39 0.40
C ARG A 142 6.08 12.46 0.84
N GLN A 143 6.48 12.49 2.11
CA GLN A 143 7.48 11.55 2.64
C GLN A 143 7.02 10.09 2.55
N GLU A 144 5.71 9.82 2.48
CA GLU A 144 5.21 8.47 2.28
C GLU A 144 5.60 7.86 0.93
N ILE A 145 5.95 8.66 -0.08
CA ILE A 145 6.53 8.16 -1.34
C ILE A 145 7.84 7.40 -1.07
N THR A 146 8.71 8.00 -0.25
CA THR A 146 9.99 7.39 0.13
C THR A 146 9.78 6.17 1.02
N VAL A 147 8.86 6.27 1.99
CA VAL A 147 8.51 5.12 2.86
C VAL A 147 7.98 3.97 2.01
N GLU A 148 7.13 4.25 1.03
CA GLU A 148 6.60 3.25 0.12
C GLU A 148 7.69 2.55 -0.68
N ALA A 149 8.66 3.28 -1.23
CA ALA A 149 9.79 2.66 -1.92
C ALA A 149 10.58 1.71 -1.01
N ILE A 150 10.79 2.08 0.26
CA ILE A 150 11.48 1.24 1.26
C ILE A 150 10.67 -0.02 1.57
N VAL A 151 9.36 0.13 1.84
CA VAL A 151 8.46 -1.00 2.16
C VAL A 151 8.41 -1.96 0.98
N ARG A 152 8.22 -1.44 -0.24
CA ARG A 152 8.19 -2.24 -1.47
C ARG A 152 9.47 -3.07 -1.67
N ARG A 153 10.64 -2.46 -1.49
CA ARG A 153 11.92 -3.19 -1.61
C ARG A 153 12.04 -4.31 -0.58
N ARG A 154 11.70 -4.04 0.69
CA ARG A 154 11.71 -5.06 1.76
C ARG A 154 10.72 -6.19 1.48
N SER A 155 9.53 -5.85 0.98
CA SER A 155 8.53 -6.82 0.57
C SER A 155 9.03 -7.72 -0.57
N LEU A 156 9.75 -7.14 -1.54
CA LEU A 156 10.39 -7.90 -2.61
C LEU A 156 11.50 -8.83 -2.08
N GLU A 157 12.37 -8.35 -1.18
CA GLU A 157 13.40 -9.17 -0.55
C GLU A 157 12.81 -10.38 0.19
N ALA A 158 11.71 -10.16 0.94
CA ALA A 158 10.99 -11.24 1.61
C ALA A 158 10.40 -12.25 0.60
N PHE A 159 9.82 -11.77 -0.50
CA PHE A 159 9.28 -12.61 -1.56
C PHE A 159 10.37 -13.46 -2.24
N THR A 160 11.46 -12.84 -2.69
CA THR A 160 12.55 -13.52 -3.41
C THR A 160 13.30 -14.52 -2.52
N SER A 161 13.28 -14.36 -1.19
CA SER A 161 13.83 -15.34 -0.26
C SER A 161 13.19 -16.75 -0.39
N ARG A 162 11.91 -16.82 -0.80
CA ARG A 162 11.16 -18.07 -1.02
C ARG A 162 10.96 -18.41 -2.49
N CYS A 163 10.85 -17.38 -3.35
CA CYS A 163 10.64 -17.49 -4.78
C CYS A 163 11.94 -17.13 -5.54
N LYS A 164 13.03 -17.88 -5.28
CA LYS A 164 14.40 -17.51 -5.71
C LYS A 164 14.62 -17.45 -7.21
N HIS A 165 13.92 -18.30 -7.96
CA HIS A 165 14.03 -18.39 -9.42
C HIS A 165 12.85 -17.72 -10.14
N PHE A 166 11.97 -17.09 -9.37
CA PHE A 166 10.82 -16.43 -9.95
C PHE A 166 11.23 -15.16 -10.67
N GLU A 167 10.70 -15.01 -11.88
CA GLU A 167 10.75 -13.79 -12.65
C GLU A 167 9.33 -13.48 -13.16
N PRO A 168 8.84 -12.23 -13.03
CA PRO A 168 7.52 -11.86 -13.55
C PRO A 168 7.38 -12.22 -15.04
N PRO A 169 6.25 -12.79 -15.51
CA PRO A 169 6.10 -13.10 -16.94
C PRO A 169 6.35 -11.88 -17.84
N ARG A 170 7.07 -12.05 -18.95
CA ARG A 170 7.39 -10.95 -19.88
C ARG A 170 6.14 -10.30 -20.50
N THR A 171 5.03 -11.04 -20.51
CA THR A 171 3.72 -10.57 -20.97
C THR A 171 3.07 -9.57 -20.02
N ASP A 172 3.44 -9.58 -18.73
CA ASP A 172 2.92 -8.64 -17.73
C ASP A 172 3.88 -7.47 -17.56
N VAL A 173 3.86 -6.58 -18.56
CA VAL A 173 4.71 -5.37 -18.62
C VAL A 173 4.51 -4.50 -17.38
N GLU A 174 3.26 -4.39 -16.92
CA GLU A 174 2.93 -3.59 -15.76
C GLU A 174 3.55 -4.18 -14.49
N ALA A 175 3.32 -5.45 -14.18
CA ALA A 175 3.93 -6.07 -13.01
C ALA A 175 5.47 -6.02 -13.07
N ARG A 176 6.06 -6.12 -14.26
CA ARG A 176 7.51 -5.99 -14.42
C ARG A 176 8.04 -4.59 -14.08
N LYS A 177 7.33 -3.51 -14.42
CA LYS A 177 7.69 -2.16 -13.95
C LYS A 177 7.76 -2.07 -12.42
N TRP A 178 6.81 -2.72 -11.73
CA TRP A 178 6.80 -2.78 -10.26
C TRP A 178 7.95 -3.57 -9.69
N TRP A 179 8.35 -4.66 -10.35
CA TRP A 179 9.53 -5.44 -10.01
C TRP A 179 10.81 -4.61 -10.14
N ASP A 180 11.01 -3.98 -11.30
CA ASP A 180 12.22 -3.20 -11.59
C ASP A 180 12.34 -2.02 -10.64
N ALA A 181 11.26 -1.28 -10.41
CA ALA A 181 11.22 -0.16 -9.47
C ALA A 181 11.52 -0.58 -8.02
N ALA A 182 11.05 -1.76 -7.61
CA ALA A 182 11.31 -2.29 -6.28
C ALA A 182 12.79 -2.68 -6.09
N ILE A 183 13.47 -3.18 -7.14
CA ILE A 183 14.91 -3.47 -7.11
C ILE A 183 15.72 -2.19 -6.92
N VAL A 184 15.43 -1.16 -7.73
CA VAL A 184 16.20 0.11 -7.68
C VAL A 184 15.79 1.01 -6.51
N GLY A 185 14.68 0.69 -5.82
CA GLY A 185 14.17 1.48 -4.70
C GLY A 185 13.56 2.81 -5.13
N LEU A 186 12.90 2.84 -6.28
CA LEU A 186 12.23 4.03 -6.81
C LEU A 186 10.72 3.93 -6.69
N HIS A 187 10.09 5.11 -6.64
CA HIS A 187 8.64 5.23 -6.81
C HIS A 187 8.25 4.91 -8.27
N VAL A 188 7.07 4.33 -8.45
CA VAL A 188 6.52 4.04 -9.78
C VAL A 188 5.52 5.14 -10.07
N GLU A 189 5.78 5.93 -11.11
CA GLU A 189 4.89 6.98 -11.60
C GLU A 189 3.65 6.43 -12.33
#